data_AF-A0A134AF97-F1
#
_entry.id   AF-A0A134AF97-F1
#
_cell.length_a   1.000
_cell.length_b   1.000
_cell.length_c   1.000
_cell.angle_alpha   90.00
_cell.angle_beta   90.00
_cell.angle_gamma   90.00
#
_symmetry.space_group_name_H-M   'P 1'
#
loop_
_entity.id
_entity.type
_entity.pdbx_description
1 polymer ?
#
loop_
_entity_poly.entity_id
_entity_poly.type
_entity_poly.pdbx_seq_one_letter_code
_entity_poly.pdbx_strand_id
1 'polypeptide(L)'
;MNISKSEMKTLLKSQQGELDAVLMYKALADVVNDARDGETFRQLAAEEGHHAAVFHGLTKETLKPKKTLSVLMPILYRIIGKKKLYPLIARGEYNAAKNYAPIAERFPEIESVKNDEKRHGDKVAELL
;
A
#
# COMPACT_ATOMS: atom_id res chain seq x y z
N MET A 1 -6.62 -24.44 -8.39
CA MET A 1 -5.20 -24.09 -8.13
C MET A 1 -4.87 -24.48 -6.70
N ASN A 2 -3.74 -25.15 -6.45
CA ASN A 2 -3.29 -25.48 -5.09
C ASN A 2 -2.27 -24.44 -4.62
N ILE A 3 -2.49 -23.83 -3.45
CA ILE A 3 -1.62 -22.81 -2.86
C ILE A 3 -0.81 -23.47 -1.75
N SER A 4 0.51 -23.48 -1.87
CA SER A 4 1.42 -24.01 -0.85
C SER A 4 1.42 -23.15 0.41
N LYS A 5 1.92 -23.71 1.53
CA LYS A 5 2.02 -22.97 2.80
C LYS A 5 2.89 -21.73 2.69
N SER A 6 3.97 -21.78 1.90
CA SER A 6 4.85 -20.63 1.68
C SER A 6 4.18 -19.56 0.82
N GLU A 7 3.49 -19.93 -0.26
CA GLU A 7 2.71 -18.99 -1.07
C GLU A 7 1.61 -18.33 -0.23
N MET A 8 0.86 -19.11 0.56
CA MET A 8 -0.17 -18.58 1.44
C MET A 8 0.39 -17.58 2.46
N LYS A 9 1.55 -17.87 3.06
CA LYS A 9 2.21 -16.94 3.98
C LYS A 9 2.58 -15.62 3.29
N THR A 10 3.04 -15.67 2.05
CA THR A 10 3.34 -14.47 1.26
C THR A 10 2.06 -13.69 0.95
N LEU A 11 1.01 -14.36 0.47
CA LEU A 11 -0.27 -13.71 0.15
C LEU A 11 -0.91 -13.03 1.36
N LEU A 12 -0.89 -13.68 2.53
CA LEU A 12 -1.38 -13.09 3.79
C LEU A 12 -0.56 -11.88 4.23
N LYS A 13 0.76 -11.91 4.01
CA LYS A 13 1.63 -10.77 4.31
C LYS A 13 1.33 -9.60 3.38
N SER A 14 1.13 -9.85 2.09
CA SER A 14 0.75 -8.82 1.12
C SER A 14 -0.62 -8.22 1.46
N GLN A 15 -1.63 -9.05 1.71
CA GLN A 15 -2.96 -8.61 2.15
C GLN A 15 -2.90 -7.71 3.39
N GLN A 16 -2.09 -8.07 4.39
CA GLN A 16 -1.91 -7.23 5.57
C GLN A 16 -1.24 -5.90 5.22
N GLY A 17 -0.24 -5.92 4.33
CA GLY A 17 0.43 -4.71 3.84
C GLY A 17 -0.56 -3.71 3.24
N GLU A 18 -1.42 -4.18 2.34
CA GLU A 18 -2.48 -3.38 1.72
C GLU A 18 -3.43 -2.77 2.75
N LEU A 19 -3.91 -3.60 3.69
CA LEU A 19 -4.80 -3.15 4.76
C LEU A 19 -4.15 -2.09 5.68
N ASP A 20 -2.87 -2.24 5.97
CA ASP A 20 -2.11 -1.29 6.78
C ASP A 20 -1.90 0.03 6.00
N ALA A 21 -1.67 -0.05 4.69
CA ALA A 21 -1.50 1.10 3.79
C ALA A 21 -2.79 1.92 3.66
N VAL A 22 -3.98 1.29 3.63
CA VAL A 22 -5.27 1.99 3.69
C VAL A 22 -5.33 2.94 4.89
N LEU A 23 -4.97 2.44 6.09
CA LEU A 23 -5.02 3.26 7.30
C LEU A 23 -3.91 4.32 7.31
N MET A 24 -2.72 3.98 6.81
CA MET A 24 -1.61 4.91 6.68
C MET A 24 -1.99 6.11 5.80
N TYR A 25 -2.52 5.86 4.61
CA TYR A 25 -2.90 6.90 3.66
C TYR A 25 -4.04 7.78 4.17
N LYS A 26 -5.07 7.19 4.80
CA LYS A 26 -6.13 7.97 5.47
C LYS A 26 -5.54 8.91 6.53
N ALA A 27 -4.68 8.38 7.39
CA ALA A 27 -4.09 9.18 8.47
C ALA A 27 -3.15 10.28 7.95
N LEU A 28 -2.46 10.05 6.82
CA LEU A 28 -1.67 11.08 6.16
C LEU A 28 -2.56 12.16 5.54
N ALA A 29 -3.64 11.77 4.87
CA ALA A 29 -4.58 12.70 4.25
C ALA A 29 -5.20 13.70 5.24
N ASP A 30 -5.33 13.30 6.51
CA ASP A 30 -5.89 14.13 7.58
C ASP A 30 -4.89 15.15 8.17
N VAL A 31 -3.58 14.99 7.92
CA VAL A 31 -2.53 15.79 8.59
C VAL A 31 -1.67 16.60 7.64
N VAL A 32 -1.75 16.32 6.34
CA VAL A 32 -0.98 17.04 5.32
C VAL A 32 -1.56 18.43 5.10
N ASN A 33 -0.67 19.40 4.90
CA ASN A 33 -1.08 20.81 4.79
C ASN A 33 -1.66 21.16 3.41
N ASP A 34 -1.22 20.47 2.35
CA ASP A 34 -1.63 20.73 0.98
C ASP A 34 -2.88 19.90 0.64
N ALA A 35 -3.91 20.56 0.10
CA ALA A 35 -5.17 19.90 -0.25
C ALA A 35 -4.99 18.84 -1.34
N ARG A 36 -4.09 19.06 -2.31
CA ARG A 36 -3.77 18.12 -3.38
C ARG A 36 -3.07 16.86 -2.84
N ASP A 37 -2.17 17.03 -1.87
CA ASP A 37 -1.53 15.90 -1.19
C ASP A 37 -2.60 15.06 -0.47
N GLY A 38 -3.51 15.73 0.25
CA GLY A 38 -4.57 15.06 0.99
C GLY A 38 -5.55 14.30 0.08
N GLU A 39 -5.90 14.88 -1.07
CA GLU A 39 -6.76 14.22 -2.07
C GLU A 39 -6.07 13.00 -2.67
N THR A 40 -4.79 13.13 -3.04
CA THR A 40 -3.98 12.03 -3.55
C THR A 40 -3.94 10.87 -2.55
N PHE A 41 -3.69 11.14 -1.27
CA PHE A 41 -3.66 10.09 -0.25
C PHE A 41 -5.04 9.46 0.01
N ARG A 42 -6.15 10.21 -0.07
CA ARG A 42 -7.50 9.60 0.00
C ARG A 42 -7.76 8.67 -1.17
N GLN A 43 -7.33 9.05 -2.37
CA GLN A 43 -7.45 8.21 -3.55
C GLN A 43 -6.64 6.92 -3.39
N LEU A 44 -5.37 7.02 -3.01
CA LEU A 44 -4.50 5.85 -2.77
C LEU A 44 -5.11 4.93 -1.71
N ALA A 45 -5.63 5.46 -0.61
CA ALA A 45 -6.29 4.65 0.42
C ALA A 45 -7.50 3.84 -0.09
N ALA A 46 -8.22 4.33 -1.11
CA ALA A 46 -9.30 3.58 -1.73
C ALA A 46 -8.76 2.49 -2.65
N GLU A 47 -7.72 2.80 -3.44
CA GLU A 47 -7.01 1.86 -4.32
C GLU A 47 -6.42 0.68 -3.51
N GLU A 48 -5.74 0.93 -2.38
CA GLU A 48 -5.22 -0.16 -1.50
C GLU A 48 -6.33 -1.03 -0.89
N GLY A 49 -7.51 -0.45 -0.66
CA GLY A 49 -8.67 -1.21 -0.19
C GLY A 49 -9.11 -2.25 -1.21
N HIS A 50 -9.02 -1.91 -2.50
CA HIS A 50 -9.26 -2.85 -3.58
C HIS A 50 -8.15 -3.90 -3.68
N HIS A 51 -6.89 -3.51 -3.54
CA HIS A 51 -5.75 -4.46 -3.54
C HIS A 51 -5.87 -5.50 -2.42
N ALA A 52 -6.19 -5.06 -1.20
CA ALA A 52 -6.47 -5.95 -0.08
C ALA A 52 -7.59 -6.97 -0.39
N ALA A 53 -8.62 -6.54 -1.12
CA ALA A 53 -9.72 -7.41 -1.53
C ALA A 53 -9.30 -8.44 -2.59
N VAL A 54 -8.41 -8.07 -3.52
CA VAL A 54 -7.82 -9.02 -4.49
C VAL A 54 -7.04 -10.11 -3.75
N PHE A 55 -6.16 -9.74 -2.81
CA PHE A 55 -5.45 -10.73 -2.00
C PHE A 55 -6.40 -11.57 -1.13
N HIS A 56 -7.45 -10.97 -0.55
CA HIS A 56 -8.48 -11.71 0.18
C HIS A 56 -9.18 -12.76 -0.72
N GLY A 57 -9.39 -12.44 -2.00
CA GLY A 57 -9.90 -13.37 -3.00
C GLY A 57 -9.08 -14.66 -3.12
N LEU A 58 -7.77 -14.57 -2.92
CA LEU A 58 -6.83 -15.69 -2.93
C LEU A 58 -6.69 -16.37 -1.56
N THR A 59 -6.53 -15.61 -0.49
CA THR A 59 -6.26 -16.14 0.85
C THR A 59 -7.51 -16.72 1.50
N LYS A 60 -8.68 -16.15 1.20
CA LYS A 60 -9.96 -16.37 1.88
C LYS A 60 -9.94 -16.03 3.38
N GLU A 61 -8.94 -15.29 3.84
CA GLU A 61 -8.78 -14.94 5.25
C GLU A 61 -9.18 -13.49 5.51
N THR A 62 -9.94 -13.27 6.60
CA THR A 62 -10.34 -11.92 7.02
C THR A 62 -9.34 -11.38 8.02
N LEU A 63 -8.46 -10.49 7.56
CA LEU A 63 -7.45 -9.84 8.39
C LEU A 63 -7.96 -8.50 8.95
N LYS A 64 -7.39 -8.09 10.09
CA LYS A 64 -7.63 -6.75 10.67
C LYS A 64 -6.42 -5.86 10.38
N PRO A 65 -6.61 -4.62 9.89
CA PRO A 65 -5.51 -3.69 9.66
C PRO A 65 -4.80 -3.34 10.98
N LYS A 66 -3.48 -3.22 10.93
CA LYS A 66 -2.64 -2.78 12.04
C LYS A 66 -2.49 -1.26 11.98
N LYS A 67 -2.48 -0.63 13.16
CA LYS A 67 -2.43 0.84 13.29
C LYS A 67 -1.02 1.43 13.36
N THR A 68 0.02 0.60 13.31
CA THR A 68 1.40 1.05 13.51
C THR A 68 1.81 2.11 12.48
N LEU A 69 1.53 1.86 11.18
CA LEU A 69 1.85 2.81 10.12
C LEU A 69 0.99 4.07 10.17
N SER A 70 -0.32 3.93 10.47
CA SER A 70 -1.24 5.06 10.60
C SER A 70 -0.93 5.98 11.78
N VAL A 71 -0.16 5.51 12.77
CA VAL A 71 0.34 6.34 13.86
C VAL A 71 1.71 6.92 13.52
N LEU A 72 2.65 6.10 13.04
CA LEU A 72 4.04 6.50 12.84
C LEU A 72 4.21 7.49 11.68
N MET A 73 3.57 7.27 10.53
CA MET A 73 3.79 8.10 9.34
C MET A 73 3.31 9.56 9.52
N PRO A 74 2.13 9.83 10.11
CA PRO A 74 1.73 11.20 10.45
C PRO A 74 2.65 11.90 11.45
N ILE A 75 3.27 11.16 12.38
CA ILE A 75 4.25 11.72 13.33
C ILE A 75 5.51 12.10 12.55
N LEU A 76 6.02 11.20 11.71
CA LEU A 76 7.19 11.49 10.86
C LEU A 76 6.92 12.68 9.95
N TYR A 77 5.75 12.76 9.31
CA TYR A 77 5.38 13.90 8.44
C TYR A 77 5.57 15.24 9.16
N ARG A 78 5.10 15.34 10.41
CA ARG A 78 5.22 16.56 11.22
C ARG A 78 6.67 16.89 11.60
N ILE A 79 7.51 15.88 11.79
CA ILE A 79 8.92 16.06 12.22
C ILE A 79 9.84 16.37 11.03
N ILE A 80 9.73 15.61 9.94
CA ILE A 80 10.69 15.65 8.83
C ILE A 80 10.15 16.32 7.56
N GLY A 81 8.85 16.56 7.49
CA GLY A 81 8.17 17.18 6.35
C GLY A 81 8.09 16.29 5.11
N LYS A 82 7.35 16.77 4.10
CA LYS A 82 7.09 15.99 2.87
C LYS A 82 8.34 15.64 2.06
N LYS A 83 9.31 16.56 1.97
CA LYS A 83 10.55 16.37 1.18
C LYS A 83 11.37 15.14 1.60
N LYS A 84 11.26 14.71 2.86
CA LYS A 84 11.93 13.51 3.36
C LYS A 84 10.98 12.30 3.43
N LEU A 85 9.72 12.51 3.78
CA LEU A 85 8.77 11.41 3.96
C LEU A 85 8.27 10.83 2.63
N TYR A 86 7.92 11.66 1.65
CA TYR A 86 7.28 11.17 0.41
C TYR A 86 8.19 10.26 -0.42
N PRO A 87 9.51 10.51 -0.54
CA PRO A 87 10.41 9.56 -1.18
C PRO A 87 10.46 8.19 -0.46
N LEU A 88 10.27 8.15 0.86
CA LEU A 88 10.22 6.90 1.62
C LEU A 88 8.93 6.13 1.33
N ILE A 89 7.78 6.83 1.27
CA ILE A 89 6.49 6.25 0.91
C ILE A 89 6.55 5.71 -0.53
N ALA A 90 6.95 6.54 -1.49
CA ALA A 90 7.07 6.14 -2.90
C ALA A 90 7.98 4.91 -3.07
N ARG A 91 9.09 4.84 -2.32
CA ARG A 91 9.96 3.66 -2.31
C ARG A 91 9.27 2.43 -1.73
N GLY A 92 8.39 2.58 -0.74
CA GLY A 92 7.53 1.52 -0.22
C GLY A 92 6.69 0.88 -1.31
N GLU A 93 5.95 1.72 -2.05
CA GLU A 93 5.12 1.34 -3.20
C GLU A 93 5.93 0.64 -4.31
N TYR A 94 7.08 1.20 -4.70
CA TYR A 94 7.94 0.55 -5.68
C TYR A 94 8.48 -0.81 -5.22
N ASN A 95 8.70 -0.97 -3.91
CA ASN A 95 9.11 -2.26 -3.37
C ASN A 95 7.94 -3.25 -3.37
N ALA A 96 6.70 -2.81 -3.12
CA ALA A 96 5.51 -3.65 -3.25
C ALA A 96 5.35 -4.15 -4.68
N ALA A 97 5.43 -3.27 -5.69
CA ALA A 97 5.43 -3.63 -7.11
C ALA A 97 6.49 -4.70 -7.45
N LYS A 98 7.73 -4.51 -6.95
CA LYS A 98 8.82 -5.50 -7.15
C LYS A 98 8.53 -6.84 -6.47
N ASN A 99 8.00 -6.80 -5.26
CA ASN A 99 7.67 -8.01 -4.50
C ASN A 99 6.48 -8.76 -5.11
N TYR A 100 5.57 -8.06 -5.78
CA TYR A 100 4.39 -8.65 -6.40
C TYR A 100 4.65 -9.23 -7.79
N ALA A 101 5.74 -8.82 -8.47
CA ALA A 101 6.14 -9.40 -9.74
C ALA A 101 6.21 -10.95 -9.74
N PRO A 102 6.97 -11.62 -8.84
CA PRO A 102 7.00 -13.08 -8.81
C PRO A 102 5.67 -13.71 -8.33
N ILE A 103 4.82 -12.96 -7.63
CA ILE A 103 3.49 -13.43 -7.24
C ILE A 103 2.56 -13.43 -8.47
N ALA A 104 2.62 -12.37 -9.29
CA ALA A 104 1.79 -12.20 -10.47
C ALA A 104 2.07 -13.26 -11.56
N GLU A 105 3.31 -13.77 -11.66
CA GLU A 105 3.63 -14.93 -12.53
C GLU A 105 2.79 -16.17 -12.18
N ARG A 106 2.46 -16.33 -10.90
CA ARG A 106 1.69 -17.47 -10.38
C ARG A 106 0.19 -17.17 -10.29
N PHE A 107 -0.17 -15.94 -9.94
CA PHE A 107 -1.51 -15.45 -9.66
C PHE A 107 -1.80 -14.25 -10.55
N PRO A 108 -2.31 -14.46 -11.79
CA PRO A 108 -2.49 -13.38 -12.77
C PRO A 108 -3.37 -12.21 -12.29
N GLU A 109 -4.27 -12.44 -11.32
CA GLU A 109 -5.06 -11.37 -10.70
C GLU A 109 -4.20 -10.29 -10.00
N ILE A 110 -2.99 -10.64 -9.56
CA ILE A 110 -2.04 -9.73 -8.90
C ILE A 110 -1.32 -8.81 -9.90
N GLU A 111 -1.38 -9.10 -11.19
CA GLU A 111 -0.73 -8.27 -12.21
C GLU A 111 -1.24 -6.83 -12.21
N SER A 112 -2.56 -6.65 -12.02
CA SER A 112 -3.18 -5.32 -11.90
C SER A 112 -2.65 -4.57 -10.67
N VAL A 113 -2.70 -5.21 -9.49
CA VAL A 113 -2.18 -4.67 -8.23
C VAL A 113 -0.73 -4.24 -8.37
N LYS A 114 0.14 -5.12 -8.90
CA LYS A 114 1.56 -4.83 -9.14
C LYS A 114 1.78 -3.54 -9.95
N ASN A 115 0.97 -3.33 -10.99
CA ASN A 115 1.08 -2.15 -11.85
C ASN A 115 0.56 -0.89 -11.14
N ASP A 116 -0.50 -1.02 -10.35
CA ASP A 116 -1.03 0.05 -9.52
C ASP A 116 -0.04 0.47 -8.43
N GLU A 117 0.63 -0.46 -7.72
CA GLU A 117 1.70 -0.15 -6.75
C GLU A 117 2.79 0.73 -7.38
N LYS A 118 3.22 0.42 -8.60
CA LYS A 118 4.21 1.27 -9.28
C LYS A 118 3.64 2.68 -9.50
N ARG A 119 2.41 2.77 -9.99
CA ARG A 119 1.72 4.05 -10.24
C ARG A 119 1.48 4.83 -8.94
N HIS A 120 1.25 4.16 -7.81
CA HIS A 120 1.11 4.79 -6.50
C HIS A 120 2.42 5.46 -6.09
N GLY A 121 3.55 4.76 -6.26
CA GLY A 121 4.86 5.34 -6.03
C GLY A 121 5.13 6.57 -6.90
N ASP A 122 4.76 6.51 -8.19
CA ASP A 122 4.89 7.64 -9.12
C ASP A 122 4.03 8.83 -8.65
N LYS A 123 2.75 8.60 -8.31
CA LYS A 123 1.83 9.63 -7.78
C LYS A 123 2.39 10.33 -6.53
N VAL A 124 2.94 9.57 -5.58
CA VAL A 124 3.52 10.15 -4.35
C VAL A 124 4.77 10.97 -4.66
N ALA A 125 5.59 10.52 -5.61
CA ALA A 125 6.79 11.24 -6.04
C ALA A 125 6.45 12.57 -6.74
N GLU A 126 5.34 12.64 -7.49
CA GLU A 126 4.85 13.84 -8.19
C GLU A 126 4.33 14.96 -7.27
N LEU A 127 4.18 14.70 -5.97
CA LEU A 127 3.76 15.70 -4.97
C LEU A 127 4.92 16.58 -4.43
N LEU A 128 6.15 16.34 -4.90
CA LEU A 128 7.37 17.06 -4.52
C LEU A 128 7.70 18.16 -5.52
#